data_AF-A0A1M7RHX7-F1
#
_entry.id   AF-A0A1M7RHX7-F1
#
_cell.length_a   1.000
_cell.length_b   1.000
_cell.length_c   1.000
_cell.angle_alpha   90.00
_cell.angle_beta   90.00
_cell.angle_gamma   90.00
#
_symmetry.space_group_name_H-M   'P 1'
#
loop_
_entity.id
_entity.type
_entity.pdbx_description
1 polymer ?
#
loop_
_entity_poly.entity_id
_entity_poly.type
_entity_poly.pdbx_seq_one_letter_code
_entity_poly.pdbx_strand_id
1 'polypeptide(L)'
;MQKTVVRTNEHAASKADRMKEIVSNYPGSGKTVKQYCAANKIKEKTFYYWLRKYRDTKVPILTKPNILPVNLDLISVPGDCQPLFAELLGIKIYQPVAAEYLLALINR
;
A
#
# COMPACT_ATOMS: atom_id res chain seq x y z
N MET A 1 -18.04 45.23 39.94
CA MET A 1 -17.05 44.26 39.41
C MET A 1 -17.30 44.09 37.92
N GLN A 2 -16.51 44.76 37.08
CA GLN A 2 -16.62 44.66 35.62
C GLN A 2 -15.80 43.45 35.17
N LYS A 3 -16.45 42.45 34.57
CA LYS A 3 -15.79 41.25 34.04
C LYS A 3 -15.40 41.54 32.59
N THR A 4 -14.14 41.90 32.38
CA THR A 4 -13.55 42.05 31.05
C THR A 4 -13.50 40.69 30.36
N VAL A 5 -14.39 40.49 29.38
CA VAL A 5 -14.32 39.36 28.45
C VAL A 5 -13.22 39.69 27.44
N VAL A 6 -12.05 39.10 27.65
CA VAL A 6 -10.98 39.05 26.65
C VAL A 6 -11.51 38.27 25.46
N ARG A 7 -11.92 38.96 24.40
CA ARG A 7 -12.16 38.36 23.08
C ARG A 7 -10.79 38.03 22.50
N THR A 8 -10.34 36.78 22.65
CA THR A 8 -9.28 36.26 21.82
C THR A 8 -9.78 36.23 20.38
N ASN A 9 -9.28 37.15 19.56
CA ASN A 9 -9.43 37.13 18.12
C ASN A 9 -8.54 36.01 17.56
N GLU A 10 -8.94 34.77 17.80
CA GLU A 10 -8.48 33.66 16.98
C GLU A 10 -9.23 33.79 15.66
N HIS A 11 -8.51 34.15 14.59
CA HIS A 11 -9.06 34.13 13.24
C HIS A 11 -9.72 32.77 13.03
N ALA A 12 -11.06 32.73 13.09
CA ALA A 12 -11.81 31.50 12.97
C ALA A 12 -11.55 30.95 11.57
N ALA A 13 -10.57 30.06 11.47
CA ALA A 13 -10.26 29.35 10.23
C ALA A 13 -11.58 28.81 9.71
N SER A 14 -11.89 29.11 8.45
CA SER A 14 -13.18 28.76 7.92
C SER A 14 -13.36 27.24 8.03
N LYS A 15 -14.61 26.78 8.07
CA LYS A 15 -14.89 25.34 8.04
C LYS A 15 -14.18 24.64 6.87
N ALA A 16 -13.98 25.35 5.76
CA ALA A 16 -13.27 24.85 4.60
C ALA A 16 -11.75 24.68 4.86
N ASP A 17 -11.13 25.62 5.58
CA ASP A 17 -9.70 25.59 5.91
C ASP A 17 -9.38 24.46 6.87
N ARG A 18 -10.16 24.36 7.96
CA ARG A 18 -10.04 23.25 8.92
C ARG A 18 -10.17 21.90 8.22
N MET A 19 -11.10 21.79 7.29
CA MET A 19 -11.32 20.52 6.59
C MET A 19 -10.25 20.23 5.54
N LYS A 20 -9.70 21.26 4.91
CA LYS A 20 -8.56 21.13 4.00
C LYS A 20 -7.36 20.52 4.72
N GLU A 21 -7.04 21.05 5.90
CA GLU A 21 -5.97 20.55 6.74
C GLU A 21 -6.17 19.08 7.12
N ILE A 22 -7.36 18.72 7.61
CA ILE A 22 -7.67 17.35 8.03
C ILE A 22 -7.59 16.37 6.85
N VAL A 23 -8.08 16.76 5.68
CA VAL A 23 -7.96 15.91 4.48
C VAL A 23 -6.51 15.78 4.03
N SER A 24 -5.72 16.86 4.06
CA SER A 24 -4.32 16.84 3.65
C SER A 24 -3.42 15.99 4.56
N ASN A 25 -3.77 15.89 5.85
CA ASN A 25 -3.02 15.13 6.84
C ASN A 25 -3.41 13.64 6.89
N TYR A 26 -4.46 13.22 6.17
CA TYR A 26 -4.92 11.83 6.17
C TYR A 26 -3.87 10.83 5.64
N PRO A 27 -3.20 11.06 4.48
CA PRO A 27 -2.24 10.10 3.93
C PRO A 27 -1.07 9.80 4.86
N GLY A 28 -0.60 10.79 5.62
CA GLY A 28 0.49 10.62 6.60
C GLY A 28 0.06 9.95 7.91
N SER A 29 -1.25 9.72 8.11
CA SER A 29 -1.76 9.20 9.39
C SER A 29 -1.61 7.69 9.56
N GLY A 30 -1.48 6.93 8.47
CA GLY A 30 -1.47 5.46 8.49
C GLY A 30 -2.75 4.79 9.01
N LYS A 31 -3.81 5.57 9.29
CA LYS A 31 -5.07 5.06 9.84
C LYS A 31 -6.08 4.74 8.74
N THR A 32 -6.99 3.83 9.03
CA THR A 32 -8.18 3.65 8.20
C THR A 32 -9.06 4.92 8.23
N VAL A 33 -9.82 5.18 7.17
CA VAL A 33 -10.72 6.35 7.09
C VAL A 33 -11.64 6.42 8.32
N LYS A 34 -12.21 5.28 8.73
CA LYS A 34 -13.09 5.18 9.90
C LYS A 34 -12.41 5.60 11.20
N GLN A 35 -11.21 5.09 11.46
CA GLN A 35 -10.42 5.46 12.64
C GLN A 35 -9.99 6.93 12.61
N TYR A 36 -9.61 7.43 11.44
CA TYR A 36 -9.20 8.82 11.26
C TYR A 36 -10.36 9.80 11.45
N CYS A 37 -11.53 9.48 10.90
CA CYS A 37 -12.76 10.26 11.07
C CYS A 37 -13.23 10.26 12.53
N ALA A 38 -13.16 9.11 13.21
CA ALA A 38 -13.48 9.02 14.64
C ALA A 38 -12.55 9.89 15.49
N ALA A 39 -11.23 9.84 15.25
CA ALA A 39 -10.25 10.65 15.97
C ALA A 39 -10.46 12.17 15.76
N ASN A 40 -10.83 12.59 14.55
CA ASN A 40 -11.05 13.99 14.20
C ASN A 40 -12.49 14.48 14.47
N LYS A 41 -13.39 13.61 14.96
CA LYS A 41 -14.81 13.88 15.21
C LYS A 41 -15.55 14.37 13.95
N ILE A 42 -15.33 13.69 12.82
CA ILE A 42 -15.96 13.99 11.52
C ILE A 42 -16.75 12.79 11.04
N LYS A 43 -17.88 13.03 10.37
CA LYS A 43 -18.63 11.97 9.68
C LYS A 43 -17.88 11.54 8.42
N GLU A 44 -17.78 10.24 8.18
CA GLU A 44 -17.11 9.70 6.99
C GLU A 44 -17.66 10.30 5.68
N LYS A 45 -18.98 10.46 5.55
CA LYS A 45 -19.60 11.09 4.37
C LYS A 45 -19.08 12.50 4.12
N THR A 46 -18.87 13.28 5.18
CA THR A 46 -18.29 14.63 5.08
C THR A 46 -16.83 14.53 4.66
N PHE A 47 -16.06 13.64 5.29
CA PHE A 47 -14.66 13.42 4.92
C PHE A 47 -14.51 13.06 3.44
N TYR A 48 -15.28 12.09 2.91
CA TYR A 48 -15.23 11.71 1.50
C TYR A 48 -15.60 12.84 0.54
N TYR A 49 -16.58 13.68 0.90
CA TYR A 49 -16.91 14.87 0.11
C TYR A 49 -15.70 15.79 -0.04
N TRP A 50 -15.01 16.10 1.07
CA TRP A 50 -13.86 17.00 1.06
C TRP A 50 -12.61 16.35 0.47
N LEU A 51 -12.40 15.05 0.69
CA LEU A 51 -11.37 14.27 0.03
C LEU A 51 -11.52 14.33 -1.48
N ARG A 52 -12.74 14.14 -2.01
CA ARG A 52 -13.02 14.29 -3.45
C ARG A 52 -12.79 15.71 -3.93
N LYS A 53 -13.17 16.71 -3.14
CA LYS A 53 -13.05 18.14 -3.49
C LYS A 53 -11.60 18.60 -3.57
N TYR A 54 -10.73 18.10 -2.70
CA TYR A 54 -9.31 18.47 -2.64
C TYR A 54 -8.38 17.46 -3.32
N ARG A 55 -8.90 16.37 -3.88
CA ARG A 55 -8.12 15.49 -4.74
C ARG A 55 -7.76 16.27 -5.99
N ASP A 56 -6.48 16.55 -6.21
CA ASP A 56 -5.99 17.22 -7.40
C ASP A 56 -6.49 16.48 -8.65
N THR A 57 -7.42 17.10 -9.38
CA THR A 57 -7.91 16.60 -10.68
C THR A 57 -6.87 16.70 -11.78
N LYS A 58 -5.68 17.27 -11.48
CA LYS A 58 -4.51 17.28 -12.36
C LYS A 58 -3.76 15.96 -12.38
N VAL A 59 -4.03 15.05 -11.43
CA VAL A 59 -3.62 13.66 -11.62
C VAL A 59 -4.51 13.13 -12.74
N PRO A 60 -3.98 12.80 -13.92
CA PRO A 60 -4.80 12.20 -14.96
C PRO A 60 -5.38 10.94 -14.33
N ILE A 61 -6.68 10.97 -14.04
CA ILE A 61 -7.42 9.77 -13.76
C ILE A 61 -7.28 8.99 -15.06
N LEU A 62 -6.36 8.03 -15.08
CA LEU A 62 -6.25 7.02 -16.11
C LEU A 62 -7.57 6.26 -16.06
N THR A 63 -8.57 6.82 -16.71
CA THR A 63 -9.91 6.24 -16.92
C THR A 63 -9.84 4.98 -17.76
N LYS A 64 -8.65 4.66 -18.28
CA LYS A 64 -8.28 3.40 -18.88
C LYS A 64 -7.15 2.79 -18.04
N PRO A 65 -7.23 1.51 -17.66
CA PRO A 65 -6.09 0.83 -17.07
C PRO A 65 -4.92 0.93 -18.05
N ASN A 66 -3.87 1.65 -17.68
CA ASN A 66 -2.66 1.70 -18.47
C ASN A 66 -1.89 0.42 -18.18
N ILE A 67 -1.86 -0.49 -19.15
CA ILE A 67 -1.02 -1.68 -19.07
C ILE A 67 0.42 -1.17 -19.21
N LEU A 68 1.15 -1.07 -18.10
CA LEU A 68 2.56 -0.76 -18.14
C LEU A 68 3.33 -2.00 -18.58
N PRO A 69 4.28 -1.89 -19.53
CA PRO A 69 5.12 -3.01 -19.91
C PRO A 69 5.94 -3.42 -18.68
N VAL A 70 5.69 -4.65 -18.21
CA VAL A 70 6.48 -5.25 -17.14
C VAL A 70 7.69 -5.91 -17.79
N ASN A 71 8.88 -5.47 -17.41
CA ASN A 71 10.11 -6.09 -17.88
C ASN A 71 10.32 -7.40 -17.10
N LEU A 72 10.03 -8.53 -17.76
CA LEU A 72 10.05 -9.86 -17.15
C LEU A 72 11.48 -10.32 -16.79
N ASP A 73 12.51 -9.72 -17.41
CA ASP A 73 13.91 -10.06 -17.16
C ASP A 73 14.40 -9.64 -15.76
N LEU A 74 13.65 -8.73 -15.11
CA LEU A 74 13.92 -8.29 -13.73
C LEU A 74 13.16 -9.10 -12.68
N ILE A 75 12.20 -9.91 -13.10
CA ILE A 75 11.51 -10.84 -12.21
C ILE A 75 12.33 -12.12 -12.17
N SER A 76 13.48 -12.06 -11.50
CA SER A 76 14.06 -13.28 -10.92
C SER A 76 13.08 -13.72 -9.85
N VAL A 77 12.12 -14.58 -10.21
CA VAL A 77 11.37 -15.34 -9.22
C VAL A 77 12.43 -16.16 -8.47
N PRO A 78 12.66 -15.95 -7.17
CA PRO A 78 13.45 -16.88 -6.38
C PRO A 78 12.58 -18.12 -6.21
N GLY A 79 12.64 -18.97 -7.23
CA GLY A 79 11.62 -19.97 -7.51
C GLY A 79 11.38 -20.09 -9.01
N ASP A 80 12.46 -20.11 -9.79
CA ASP A 80 12.43 -20.82 -11.07
C ASP A 80 11.71 -22.16 -10.83
N CYS A 81 10.86 -22.57 -11.78
CA CYS A 81 10.61 -23.99 -11.96
C CYS A 81 11.99 -24.63 -12.15
N GLN A 82 12.61 -25.07 -11.05
CA GLN A 82 13.94 -25.64 -11.10
C GLN A 82 13.85 -26.78 -12.11
N PRO A 83 14.63 -26.74 -13.20
CA PRO A 83 14.54 -27.78 -14.21
C PRO A 83 14.84 -29.11 -13.53
N LEU A 84 14.00 -30.11 -13.78
CA LEU A 84 14.23 -31.46 -13.27
C LEU A 84 15.63 -31.90 -13.73
N PHE A 85 16.55 -32.04 -12.79
CA PHE A 85 17.94 -32.41 -13.05
C PHE A 85 18.06 -33.90 -13.36
N ALA A 86 17.41 -34.75 -12.55
CA ALA A 86 17.40 -36.20 -12.73
C ALA A 86 16.18 -36.86 -12.07
N GLU A 87 15.82 -38.06 -12.52
CA GLU A 87 14.87 -38.96 -11.85
C GLU A 87 15.52 -40.33 -11.63
N LEU A 88 15.51 -40.81 -10.38
CA LEU A 88 16.15 -42.06 -9.98
C LEU A 88 15.21 -42.83 -9.05
N LEU A 89 14.78 -44.03 -9.45
CA LEU A 89 13.84 -44.87 -8.67
C LEU A 89 12.56 -44.12 -8.24
N GLY A 90 12.08 -43.18 -9.07
CA GLY A 90 10.92 -42.33 -8.77
C GLY A 90 11.22 -41.11 -7.89
N ILE A 91 12.48 -40.92 -7.47
CA ILE A 91 12.93 -39.71 -6.77
C ILE A 91 13.31 -38.66 -7.80
N LYS A 92 12.65 -37.50 -7.74
CA LYS A 92 12.90 -36.36 -8.61
C LYS A 92 13.87 -35.39 -7.95
N ILE A 93 14.96 -35.08 -8.64
CA ILE A 93 16.02 -34.21 -8.18
C ILE A 93 15.99 -32.94 -9.04
N TYR A 94 15.82 -31.78 -8.40
CA TYR A 94 15.67 -30.49 -9.08
C TYR A 94 16.92 -29.61 -8.98
N GLN A 95 17.96 -30.09 -8.29
CA GLN A 95 19.25 -29.41 -8.21
C GLN A 95 20.36 -30.29 -8.83
N PRO A 96 21.40 -29.69 -9.41
CA PRO A 96 22.60 -30.42 -9.77
C PRO A 96 23.21 -31.10 -8.55
N VAL A 97 23.50 -32.39 -8.66
CA VAL A 97 24.14 -33.18 -7.59
C VAL A 97 25.35 -33.94 -8.14
N ALA A 98 26.32 -34.22 -7.26
CA ALA A 98 27.48 -35.05 -7.60
C ALA A 98 27.06 -36.51 -7.85
N ALA A 99 27.81 -37.23 -8.69
CA ALA A 99 27.52 -38.63 -9.02
C ALA A 99 27.53 -39.55 -7.79
N GLU A 100 28.39 -39.27 -6.81
CA GLU A 100 28.49 -40.04 -5.56
C GLU A 100 27.18 -40.02 -4.75
N TYR A 101 26.48 -38.89 -4.77
CA TYR A 101 25.18 -38.73 -4.10
C TYR A 101 24.12 -39.64 -4.73
N LEU A 102 24.13 -39.76 -6.07
CA LEU A 102 23.21 -40.65 -6.78
C LEU A 102 23.52 -42.12 -6.49
N LEU A 103 24.80 -42.51 -6.44
CA LEU A 103 25.21 -43.89 -6.13
C LEU A 103 24.79 -44.32 -4.72
N ALA A 104 24.88 -43.41 -3.75
CA ALA A 104 24.43 -43.66 -2.38
C ALA A 104 22.92 -43.95 -2.28
N LEU A 105 22.11 -43.41 -3.21
CA LEU A 105 20.67 -43.66 -3.26
C LEU A 105 20.31 -45.02 -3.87
N ILE A 106 21.16 -45.55 -4.76
CA ILE A 106 20.93 -46.84 -5.45
C ILE A 106 21.29 -48.01 -4.54
N ASN A 107 22.40 -47.91 -3.80
CA ASN A 107 22.99 -49.01 -3.05
C ASN A 107 22.47 -49.14 -1.61
N ARG A 108 21.17 -48.92 -1.40
CA ARG A 108 20.55 -48.94 -0.07
C ARG A 108 20.09 -50.33 0.35
#